data_AF-A0A838MXF0-F1
#
_entry.id   AF-A0A838MXF0-F1
#
_cell.length_a   1.000
_cell.length_b   1.000
_cell.length_c   1.000
_cell.angle_alpha   90.00
_cell.angle_beta   90.00
_cell.angle_gamma   90.00
#
_symmetry.space_group_name_H-M   'P 1'
#
loop_
_entity.id
_entity.type
_entity.pdbx_description
1 polymer ?
#
loop_
_entity_poly.entity_id
_entity_poly.type
_entity_poly.pdbx_seq_one_letter_code
_entity_poly.pdbx_strand_id
1 'polypeptide(L)'
;AARGRVLIPMDADMQNDPADIGRLLNKLDEGYDVVSGWRKDRQDKALTRKLPSMIANRLISWIGGVPLHDYGCSLKAYRRDVLSDVRLYGEMHRFIPIYASWAGARVTEMPVEHHARTMGKSKYGLSRTLKVVFDMVTIKFMASYHTKPIYVFGSFGLCAFAVSFLAGLLAIYWKLIGRADFVQTPLPILAIVMFAVGVQFFLMGLLAEMLVRTYHESQAKPIYAVREKIGFEKQWRVASDEGQVKTTDMSA
;
A
#
# COMPACT_ATOMS: atom_id res chain seq x y z
N ALA A 1 -21.47 -10.40 -1.08
CA ALA A 1 -22.31 -11.58 -1.39
C ALA A 1 -21.82 -12.86 -0.71
N ALA A 2 -20.51 -13.15 -0.66
CA ALA A 2 -20.00 -14.38 -0.06
C ALA A 2 -20.24 -14.46 1.48
N ARG A 3 -20.73 -15.62 1.95
CA ARG A 3 -21.06 -15.93 3.35
C ARG A 3 -20.29 -17.12 3.94
N GLY A 4 -19.17 -17.54 3.34
CA GLY A 4 -18.22 -18.52 3.92
C GLY A 4 -17.17 -17.92 4.89
N ARG A 5 -16.81 -18.65 5.97
CA ARG A 5 -15.79 -18.22 6.97
C ARG A 5 -14.41 -18.00 6.35
N VAL A 6 -14.12 -18.76 5.30
CA VAL A 6 -12.93 -18.62 4.45
C VAL A 6 -13.40 -18.19 3.06
N LEU A 7 -12.66 -17.27 2.46
CA LEU A 7 -12.90 -16.75 1.11
C LEU A 7 -11.71 -17.15 0.23
N ILE A 8 -12.00 -17.81 -0.90
CA ILE A 8 -10.99 -18.30 -1.83
C ILE A 8 -11.35 -17.82 -3.25
N PRO A 9 -10.85 -16.66 -3.70
CA PRO A 9 -10.95 -16.27 -5.09
C PRO A 9 -10.13 -17.20 -6.00
N MET A 10 -10.66 -17.49 -7.18
CA MET A 10 -10.00 -18.27 -8.23
C MET A 10 -10.44 -17.74 -9.60
N ASP A 11 -9.50 -17.65 -10.55
CA ASP A 11 -9.81 -17.26 -11.93
C ASP A 11 -10.51 -18.40 -12.68
N ALA A 12 -11.43 -18.04 -13.57
CA ALA A 12 -12.18 -18.99 -14.40
C ALA A 12 -11.42 -19.44 -15.67
N ASP A 13 -10.13 -19.14 -15.81
CA ASP A 13 -9.34 -19.42 -17.01
C ASP A 13 -8.61 -20.78 -16.97
N MET A 14 -8.98 -21.64 -16.01
CA MET A 14 -8.44 -22.99 -15.77
C MET A 14 -6.91 -23.03 -15.57
N GLN A 15 -6.29 -21.90 -15.22
CA GLN A 15 -4.86 -21.86 -14.95
C GLN A 15 -4.48 -22.35 -13.56
N ASN A 16 -5.41 -22.28 -12.60
CA ASN A 16 -5.21 -22.73 -11.22
C ASN A 16 -5.96 -24.05 -11.03
N ASP A 17 -5.31 -25.03 -10.40
CA ASP A 17 -5.94 -26.31 -10.09
C ASP A 17 -6.84 -26.20 -8.83
N PRO A 18 -8.14 -26.51 -8.90
CA PRO A 18 -9.00 -26.56 -7.72
C PRO A 18 -8.53 -27.54 -6.64
N ALA A 19 -7.72 -28.56 -6.98
CA ALA A 19 -7.14 -29.49 -6.01
C ALA A 19 -6.26 -28.76 -4.97
N ASP A 20 -5.69 -27.60 -5.32
CA ASP A 20 -4.89 -26.78 -4.41
C ASP A 20 -5.70 -26.13 -3.29
N ILE A 21 -7.02 -26.05 -3.43
CA ILE A 21 -7.90 -25.47 -2.41
C ILE A 21 -7.78 -26.22 -1.08
N GLY A 22 -7.71 -27.56 -1.12
CA GLY A 22 -7.54 -28.38 0.09
C GLY A 22 -6.20 -28.10 0.79
N ARG A 23 -5.13 -27.95 0.00
CA ARG A 23 -3.79 -27.62 0.52
C ARG A 23 -3.76 -26.22 1.16
N LEU A 24 -4.43 -25.24 0.54
CA LEU A 24 -4.56 -23.88 1.08
C LEU A 24 -5.30 -23.86 2.42
N LEU A 25 -6.38 -24.64 2.54
CA LEU A 25 -7.15 -24.75 3.79
C LEU A 25 -6.30 -25.38 4.91
N ASN A 26 -5.58 -26.47 4.62
CA ASN A 26 -4.67 -27.08 5.60
C ASN A 26 -3.63 -26.08 6.11
N LYS A 27 -3.07 -25.27 5.19
CA LYS A 27 -2.11 -24.22 5.56
C LYS A 27 -2.76 -23.12 6.41
N LEU A 28 -4.00 -22.76 6.13
CA LEU A 28 -4.77 -21.82 6.94
C LEU A 28 -4.94 -22.36 8.37
N ASP A 29 -5.18 -23.66 8.53
CA ASP A 29 -5.41 -24.32 9.82
C ASP A 29 -4.14 -24.47 10.67
N GLU A 30 -2.94 -24.35 10.09
CA GLU A 30 -1.68 -24.19 10.85
C GLU A 30 -1.63 -22.87 11.65
N GLY A 31 -2.62 -21.99 11.47
CA GLY A 31 -2.76 -20.71 12.15
C GLY A 31 -2.57 -19.51 11.24
N TYR A 32 -2.31 -19.68 9.95
CA TYR A 32 -2.23 -18.54 9.05
C TYR A 32 -3.62 -17.94 8.80
N ASP A 33 -3.64 -16.62 8.61
CA ASP A 33 -4.86 -15.86 8.37
C ASP A 33 -5.05 -15.58 6.87
N VAL A 34 -3.93 -15.54 6.13
CA VAL A 34 -3.87 -15.40 4.67
C VAL A 34 -2.85 -16.38 4.10
N VAL A 35 -3.24 -17.13 3.07
CA VAL A 35 -2.35 -18.04 2.33
C VAL A 35 -2.40 -17.67 0.85
N SER A 36 -1.26 -17.26 0.29
CA SER A 36 -1.14 -16.95 -1.14
C SER A 36 -0.61 -18.13 -1.93
N GLY A 37 -1.21 -18.45 -3.07
CA GLY A 37 -0.62 -19.38 -4.02
C GLY A 37 0.66 -18.80 -4.63
N TRP A 38 1.68 -19.63 -4.77
CA TRP A 38 2.93 -19.32 -5.46
C TRP A 38 3.11 -20.23 -6.66
N ARG A 39 3.09 -19.64 -7.86
CA ARG A 39 3.38 -20.35 -9.11
C ARG A 39 4.90 -20.56 -9.25
N LYS A 40 5.40 -21.67 -8.72
CA LYS A 40 6.83 -22.00 -8.72
C LYS A 40 7.34 -22.31 -10.14
N ASP A 41 6.61 -23.14 -10.88
CA ASP A 41 7.01 -23.64 -12.19
C ASP A 41 6.26 -22.95 -13.35
N ARG A 42 6.44 -21.63 -13.48
CA ARG A 42 5.89 -20.90 -14.65
C ARG A 42 6.50 -21.40 -15.95
N GLN A 43 5.68 -21.95 -16.84
CA GLN A 43 6.04 -22.26 -18.23
C GLN A 43 6.01 -21.03 -19.17
N ASP A 44 6.06 -19.82 -18.63
CA ASP A 44 6.13 -18.58 -19.40
C ASP A 44 7.57 -18.29 -19.89
N LYS A 45 7.70 -17.70 -21.09
CA LYS A 45 8.99 -17.31 -21.71
C LYS A 45 9.89 -16.54 -20.72
N ALA A 46 11.04 -17.14 -20.40
CA ALA A 46 11.86 -16.80 -19.23
C ALA A 46 12.46 -15.38 -19.25
N LEU A 47 12.95 -14.87 -20.40
CA LEU A 47 13.74 -13.62 -20.39
C LEU A 47 12.90 -12.34 -20.34
N THR A 48 11.76 -12.27 -21.03
CA THR A 48 11.02 -11.00 -21.21
C THR A 48 10.01 -10.73 -20.10
N ARG A 49 9.71 -11.73 -19.26
CA ARG A 49 8.58 -11.69 -18.31
C ARG A 49 8.90 -12.13 -16.88
N LYS A 50 9.79 -13.12 -16.69
CA LYS A 50 10.14 -13.55 -15.32
C LYS A 50 10.99 -12.50 -14.61
N LEU A 51 12.00 -11.94 -15.28
CA LEU A 51 12.92 -10.97 -14.64
C LEU A 51 12.21 -9.71 -14.12
N PRO A 52 11.37 -9.00 -14.90
CA PRO A 52 10.67 -7.82 -14.41
C PRO A 52 9.66 -8.17 -13.30
N SER A 53 8.99 -9.33 -13.42
CA SER A 53 8.05 -9.81 -12.40
C SER A 53 8.77 -10.16 -11.09
N MET A 54 9.97 -10.76 -11.15
CA MET A 54 10.77 -11.09 -9.98
C MET A 54 11.28 -9.83 -9.28
N ILE A 55 11.77 -8.85 -10.05
CA ILE A 55 12.20 -7.56 -9.50
C ILE A 55 11.02 -6.83 -8.86
N ALA A 56 9.87 -6.78 -9.53
CA ALA A 56 8.65 -6.18 -8.99
C ALA A 56 8.20 -6.89 -7.71
N ASN A 57 8.09 -8.22 -7.71
CA ASN A 57 7.67 -8.99 -6.53
C ASN A 57 8.67 -8.81 -5.37
N ARG A 58 9.98 -8.79 -5.65
CA ARG A 58 11.00 -8.58 -4.63
C ARG A 58 10.95 -7.17 -4.02
N LEU A 59 10.73 -6.15 -4.85
CA LEU A 59 10.53 -4.79 -4.37
C LEU A 59 9.22 -4.64 -3.59
N ILE A 60 8.13 -5.27 -4.05
CA ILE A 60 6.84 -5.27 -3.33
C ILE A 60 7.01 -5.95 -1.97
N SER A 61 7.69 -7.08 -1.90
CA SER A 61 7.99 -7.76 -0.63
C SER A 61 8.84 -6.90 0.30
N TRP A 62 9.84 -6.19 -0.23
CA TRP A 62 10.67 -5.29 0.56
C TRP A 62 9.89 -4.07 1.09
N ILE A 63 9.04 -3.45 0.25
CA ILE A 63 8.24 -2.27 0.63
C ILE A 63 7.09 -2.65 1.56
N GLY A 64 6.40 -3.76 1.25
CA GLY A 64 5.23 -4.22 2.01
C GLY A 64 5.59 -4.93 3.31
N GLY A 65 6.85 -5.37 3.47
CA GLY A 65 7.31 -6.12 4.64
C GLY A 65 6.81 -7.57 4.68
N VAL A 66 6.18 -8.05 3.60
CA VAL A 66 5.65 -9.42 3.51
C VAL A 66 6.48 -10.20 2.49
N PRO A 67 7.23 -11.24 2.88
CA PRO A 67 7.99 -12.03 1.93
C PRO A 67 7.05 -12.95 1.14
N LEU A 68 6.61 -12.51 -0.04
CA LEU A 68 5.89 -13.34 -1.02
C LEU A 68 6.65 -13.39 -2.34
N HIS A 69 6.69 -14.57 -2.95
CA HIS A 69 7.32 -14.79 -4.25
C HIS A 69 6.39 -14.44 -5.42
N ASP A 70 5.06 -14.55 -5.27
CA ASP A 70 4.10 -14.21 -6.31
C ASP A 70 2.84 -13.49 -5.80
N TYR A 71 2.83 -12.17 -5.90
CA TYR A 71 1.65 -11.35 -5.60
C TYR A 71 0.53 -11.48 -6.63
N GLY A 72 0.86 -11.93 -7.86
CA GLY A 72 -0.04 -11.96 -9.00
C GLY A 72 -0.75 -13.29 -9.22
N CYS A 73 -0.58 -14.28 -8.33
CA CYS A 73 -1.43 -15.48 -8.34
C CYS A 73 -2.82 -15.09 -7.83
N SER A 74 -3.88 -15.48 -8.53
CA SER A 74 -5.27 -15.21 -8.13
C SER A 74 -5.77 -16.17 -7.07
N LEU A 75 -5.25 -17.40 -7.04
CA LEU A 75 -5.60 -18.42 -6.05
C LEU A 75 -4.98 -18.09 -4.70
N LYS A 76 -5.82 -17.60 -3.78
CA LYS A 76 -5.43 -17.20 -2.42
C LYS A 76 -6.56 -17.57 -1.46
N ALA A 77 -6.23 -17.92 -0.23
CA ALA A 77 -7.21 -18.17 0.82
C ALA A 77 -7.11 -17.09 1.90
N TYR A 78 -8.27 -16.57 2.32
CA TYR A 78 -8.39 -15.52 3.32
C TYR A 78 -9.40 -15.93 4.38
N ARG A 79 -9.06 -15.75 5.66
CA ARG A 79 -10.08 -15.71 6.70
C ARG A 79 -10.92 -14.44 6.54
N ARG A 80 -12.24 -14.56 6.74
CA ARG A 80 -13.16 -13.42 6.51
C ARG A 80 -12.86 -12.22 7.38
N ASP A 81 -12.55 -12.47 8.65
CA ASP A 81 -12.18 -11.46 9.65
C ASP A 81 -11.04 -10.54 9.19
N VAL A 82 -10.08 -11.07 8.44
CA VAL A 82 -9.01 -10.26 7.84
C VAL A 82 -9.54 -9.34 6.74
N LEU A 83 -10.52 -9.81 5.96
CA LEU A 83 -11.06 -9.08 4.82
C LEU A 83 -12.16 -8.08 5.19
N SER A 84 -12.81 -8.22 6.35
CA SER A 84 -13.90 -7.31 6.75
C SER A 84 -13.45 -5.85 6.85
N ASP A 85 -12.17 -5.61 7.13
CA ASP A 85 -11.64 -4.25 7.25
C ASP A 85 -10.95 -3.72 5.99
N VAL A 86 -10.73 -4.56 4.98
CA VAL A 86 -9.98 -4.18 3.78
C VAL A 86 -10.94 -3.62 2.72
N ARG A 87 -10.90 -2.30 2.51
CA ARG A 87 -11.58 -1.65 1.38
C ARG A 87 -10.68 -1.69 0.14
N LEU A 88 -11.08 -2.48 -0.86
CA LEU A 88 -10.34 -2.62 -2.11
C LEU A 88 -10.73 -1.51 -3.09
N TYR A 89 -9.74 -0.77 -3.58
CA TYR A 89 -9.91 0.23 -4.62
C TYR A 89 -9.21 -0.21 -5.91
N GLY A 90 -9.93 -0.25 -7.04
CA GLY A 90 -9.37 -0.54 -8.36
C GLY A 90 -8.58 -1.87 -8.46
N GLU A 91 -7.34 -1.80 -8.97
CA GLU A 91 -6.45 -2.95 -9.20
C GLU A 91 -5.71 -3.42 -7.92
N MET A 92 -6.13 -2.98 -6.73
CA MET A 92 -5.45 -3.28 -5.46
C MET A 92 -5.68 -4.71 -4.92
N HIS A 93 -6.50 -5.53 -5.59
CA HIS A 93 -6.76 -6.92 -5.19
C HIS A 93 -5.47 -7.76 -5.07
N ARG A 94 -4.41 -7.41 -5.79
CA ARG A 94 -3.09 -8.07 -5.68
C ARG A 94 -2.37 -7.79 -4.36
N PHE A 95 -2.74 -6.70 -3.69
CA PHE A 95 -2.09 -6.19 -2.47
C PHE A 95 -2.85 -6.49 -1.20
N ILE A 96 -3.95 -7.25 -1.27
CA ILE A 96 -4.69 -7.73 -0.10
C ILE A 96 -3.76 -8.36 0.94
N PRO A 97 -2.78 -9.23 0.59
CA PRO A 97 -1.90 -9.81 1.60
C PRO A 97 -1.07 -8.77 2.36
N ILE A 98 -0.72 -7.66 1.71
CA ILE A 98 0.05 -6.57 2.35
C ILE A 98 -0.84 -5.83 3.35
N TYR A 99 -2.03 -5.42 2.93
CA TYR A 99 -2.99 -4.76 3.82
C TYR A 99 -3.38 -5.66 4.99
N ALA A 100 -3.60 -6.95 4.74
CA ALA A 100 -3.85 -7.95 5.76
C ALA A 100 -2.70 -8.03 6.78
N SER A 101 -1.45 -8.09 6.30
CA SER A 101 -0.29 -8.11 7.19
C SER A 101 -0.16 -6.83 8.01
N TRP A 102 -0.48 -5.66 7.46
CA TRP A 102 -0.49 -4.40 8.21
C TRP A 102 -1.61 -4.32 9.24
N ALA A 103 -2.74 -4.99 8.99
CA ALA A 103 -3.79 -5.21 9.98
C ALA A 103 -3.40 -6.27 11.05
N GLY A 104 -2.21 -6.88 10.95
CA GLY A 104 -1.69 -7.85 11.90
C GLY A 104 -1.97 -9.31 11.55
N ALA A 105 -2.46 -9.62 10.35
CA ALA A 105 -2.71 -10.98 9.90
C ALA A 105 -1.40 -11.75 9.67
N ARG A 106 -1.38 -13.06 9.99
CA ARG A 106 -0.28 -13.96 9.61
C ARG A 106 -0.43 -14.36 8.16
N VAL A 107 0.52 -13.94 7.33
CA VAL A 107 0.52 -14.21 5.90
C VAL A 107 1.61 -15.23 5.58
N THR A 108 1.27 -16.23 4.77
CA THR A 108 2.23 -17.17 4.19
C THR A 108 1.90 -17.40 2.72
N GLU A 109 2.79 -18.11 2.03
CA GLU A 109 2.54 -18.67 0.71
C GLU A 109 2.76 -20.17 0.66
N MET A 110 2.25 -20.79 -0.39
CA MET A 110 2.51 -22.19 -0.70
C MET A 110 2.63 -22.39 -2.21
N PRO A 111 3.49 -23.32 -2.67
CA PRO A 111 3.58 -23.66 -4.08
C PRO A 111 2.25 -24.27 -4.56
N VAL A 112 1.75 -23.77 -5.68
CA VAL A 112 0.52 -24.25 -6.35
C VAL A 112 0.84 -24.68 -7.78
N GLU A 113 0.09 -25.64 -8.27
CA GLU A 113 0.23 -26.13 -9.64
C GLU A 113 -0.36 -25.11 -10.62
N HIS A 114 0.35 -24.88 -11.73
CA HIS A 114 -0.04 -23.88 -12.71
C HIS A 114 0.01 -24.47 -14.10
N HIS A 115 -1.15 -24.48 -14.76
CA HIS A 115 -1.26 -24.98 -16.13
C HIS A 115 -1.04 -23.85 -17.14
N ALA A 116 -0.47 -24.21 -18.29
CA ALA A 116 -0.37 -23.28 -19.41
C ALA A 116 -1.77 -22.89 -19.90
N ARG A 117 -1.94 -21.62 -20.26
CA ARG A 117 -3.24 -21.12 -20.74
C ARG A 117 -3.65 -21.86 -22.02
N THR A 118 -4.85 -22.43 -22.03
CA THR A 118 -5.40 -23.11 -23.21
C THR A 118 -6.10 -22.15 -24.19
N MET A 119 -6.66 -21.03 -23.72
CA MET A 119 -7.33 -20.02 -24.58
C MET A 119 -7.08 -18.56 -24.15
N GLY A 120 -6.91 -17.67 -25.15
CA GLY A 120 -6.87 -16.21 -24.98
C GLY A 120 -5.49 -15.57 -25.02
N LYS A 121 -5.37 -14.40 -25.66
CA LYS A 121 -4.14 -13.58 -25.64
C LYS A 121 -3.98 -12.88 -24.29
N SER A 122 -2.78 -12.91 -23.72
CA SER A 122 -2.50 -12.22 -22.46
C SER A 122 -2.57 -10.69 -22.66
N LYS A 123 -3.42 -10.00 -21.89
CA LYS A 123 -3.49 -8.52 -21.84
C LYS A 123 -2.29 -7.85 -21.14
N TYR A 124 -1.25 -8.61 -20.76
CA TYR A 124 -0.08 -8.10 -20.03
C TYR A 124 0.98 -7.50 -20.99
N GLY A 125 0.96 -6.18 -21.17
CA GLY A 125 1.95 -5.40 -21.93
C GLY A 125 2.84 -4.50 -21.07
N LEU A 126 3.84 -3.83 -21.70
CA LEU A 126 4.78 -2.90 -21.07
C LEU A 126 4.12 -1.73 -20.31
N SER A 127 2.91 -1.31 -20.72
CA SER A 127 2.12 -0.29 -20.03
C SER A 127 1.76 -0.68 -18.59
N ARG A 128 1.78 -1.98 -18.26
CA ARG A 128 1.58 -2.48 -16.90
C ARG A 128 2.80 -2.26 -16.01
N THR A 129 4.02 -2.22 -16.56
CA THR A 129 5.24 -1.99 -15.78
C THR A 129 5.22 -0.60 -15.13
N LEU A 130 4.83 0.45 -15.88
CA LEU A 130 4.67 1.80 -15.33
C LEU A 130 3.55 1.85 -14.27
N LYS A 131 2.42 1.18 -14.51
CA LYS A 131 1.36 1.07 -13.50
C LYS A 131 1.86 0.41 -12.22
N VAL A 132 2.66 -0.67 -12.33
CA VAL A 132 3.24 -1.33 -11.16
C VAL A 132 4.15 -0.38 -10.38
N VAL A 133 4.96 0.44 -11.05
CA VAL A 133 5.80 1.46 -10.40
C VAL A 133 4.95 2.49 -9.64
N PHE A 134 3.90 3.04 -10.26
CA PHE A 134 3.01 3.98 -9.57
C PHE A 134 2.25 3.34 -8.41
N ASP A 135 1.77 2.11 -8.59
CA ASP A 135 1.13 1.33 -7.53
C ASP A 135 2.10 1.07 -6.37
N MET A 136 3.39 0.84 -6.65
CA MET A 136 4.42 0.66 -5.63
C MET A 136 4.72 1.95 -4.87
N VAL A 137 4.80 3.09 -5.56
CA VAL A 137 4.95 4.41 -4.91
C VAL A 137 3.76 4.65 -3.99
N THR A 138 2.55 4.30 -4.44
CA THR A 138 1.32 4.44 -3.66
C THR A 138 1.35 3.55 -2.43
N ILE A 139 1.74 2.28 -2.56
CA ILE A 139 1.85 1.37 -1.41
C ILE A 139 2.88 1.85 -0.42
N LYS A 140 4.08 2.24 -0.87
CA LYS A 140 5.12 2.77 0.02
C LYS A 140 4.62 4.01 0.74
N PHE A 141 3.91 4.88 0.03
CA PHE A 141 3.29 6.07 0.59
C PHE A 141 2.26 5.71 1.67
N MET A 142 1.35 4.76 1.38
CA MET A 142 0.36 4.32 2.37
C MET A 142 1.00 3.58 3.56
N ALA A 143 2.01 2.74 3.33
CA ALA A 143 2.71 1.99 4.38
C ALA A 143 3.36 2.93 5.39
N SER A 144 4.09 3.93 4.88
CA SER A 144 5.01 4.73 5.69
C SER A 144 4.45 6.09 6.09
N TYR A 145 3.45 6.61 5.36
CA TYR A 145 3.02 8.01 5.49
C TYR A 145 1.50 8.19 5.56
N HIS A 146 0.69 7.12 5.62
CA HIS A 146 -0.76 7.23 5.74
C HIS A 146 -1.22 8.01 6.97
N THR A 147 -0.42 8.06 8.04
CA THR A 147 -0.73 8.80 9.26
C THR A 147 -0.15 10.22 9.28
N LYS A 148 0.87 10.50 8.45
CA LYS A 148 1.59 11.79 8.43
C LYS A 148 2.11 12.13 7.02
N PRO A 149 1.21 12.35 6.04
CA PRO A 149 1.59 12.63 4.65
C PRO A 149 2.46 13.89 4.49
N ILE A 150 2.39 14.83 5.45
CA ILE A 150 3.21 16.05 5.46
C ILE A 150 4.72 15.76 5.43
N TYR A 151 5.19 14.61 5.93
CA TYR A 151 6.62 14.30 5.92
C TYR A 151 7.16 14.10 4.51
N VAL A 152 6.36 13.58 3.58
CA VAL A 152 6.79 13.36 2.19
C VAL A 152 6.85 14.69 1.46
N PHE A 153 5.69 15.35 1.35
CA PHE A 153 5.58 16.59 0.59
C PHE A 153 6.34 17.74 1.26
N GLY A 154 6.36 17.80 2.59
CA GLY A 154 7.14 18.77 3.35
C GLY A 154 8.64 18.59 3.17
N SER A 155 9.16 17.34 3.07
CA SER A 155 10.57 17.12 2.77
C SER A 155 10.95 17.62 1.37
N PHE A 156 10.13 17.33 0.36
CA PHE A 156 10.35 17.87 -1.00
C PHE A 156 10.23 19.40 -1.03
N GLY A 157 9.27 19.97 -0.31
CA GLY A 157 9.12 21.42 -0.15
C GLY A 157 10.35 22.06 0.50
N LEU A 158 10.88 21.46 1.56
CA LEU A 158 12.08 21.94 2.26
C LEU A 158 13.32 21.88 1.35
N CYS A 159 13.49 20.79 0.58
CA CYS A 159 14.56 20.70 -0.41
C CYS A 159 14.45 21.79 -1.48
N ALA A 160 13.24 22.04 -1.99
CA ALA A 160 13.01 23.11 -2.96
C ALA A 160 13.30 24.51 -2.38
N PHE A 161 12.91 24.75 -1.13
CA PHE A 161 13.28 25.99 -0.42
C PHE A 161 14.78 26.13 -0.21
N ALA A 162 15.49 25.05 0.12
CA ALA A 162 16.94 25.07 0.25
C ALA A 162 17.63 25.42 -1.08
N VAL A 163 17.19 24.81 -2.19
CA VAL A 163 17.71 25.13 -3.53
C VAL A 163 17.39 26.57 -3.91
N SER A 164 16.17 27.04 -3.63
CA SER A 164 15.76 28.43 -3.87
C SER A 164 16.66 29.42 -3.11
N PHE A 165 16.89 29.16 -1.83
CA PHE A 165 17.71 30.00 -0.96
C PHE A 165 19.17 30.05 -1.44
N LEU A 166 19.76 28.90 -1.77
CA LEU A 166 21.13 28.81 -2.30
C LEU A 166 21.27 29.52 -3.65
N ALA A 167 20.31 29.35 -4.55
CA ALA A 167 20.30 30.04 -5.85
C ALA A 167 20.19 31.57 -5.67
N GLY A 168 19.34 32.02 -4.75
CA GLY A 168 19.20 33.44 -4.42
C GLY A 168 20.47 34.04 -3.80
N LEU A 169 21.09 33.34 -2.83
CA LEU A 169 22.35 33.77 -2.24
C LEU A 169 23.48 33.84 -3.27
N LEU A 170 23.58 32.85 -4.15
CA LEU A 170 24.60 32.83 -5.19
C LEU A 170 24.40 33.97 -6.20
N ALA A 171 23.15 34.28 -6.57
CA ALA A 171 22.83 35.40 -7.44
C ALA A 171 23.25 36.74 -6.81
N ILE A 172 22.94 36.95 -5.52
CA ILE A 172 23.33 38.15 -4.78
C ILE A 172 24.86 38.24 -4.69
N TYR A 173 25.53 37.13 -4.37
CA TYR A 173 26.98 37.08 -4.25
C TYR A 173 27.69 37.46 -5.57
N TRP A 174 27.23 36.93 -6.71
CA TRP A 174 27.78 37.29 -8.02
C TRP A 174 27.54 38.75 -8.40
N LYS A 175 26.40 39.31 -7.99
CA LYS A 175 26.11 40.75 -8.15
C LYS A 175 27.05 41.61 -7.32
N LEU A 176 27.33 41.23 -6.07
CA LEU A 176 28.20 42.00 -5.17
C LEU A 176 29.67 42.02 -5.60
N ILE A 177 30.16 40.93 -6.21
CA ILE A 177 31.53 40.85 -6.74
C ILE A 177 31.64 41.49 -8.14
N GLY A 178 30.52 41.92 -8.74
CA GLY A 178 30.50 42.51 -10.07
C GLY A 178 30.82 41.50 -11.18
N ARG A 179 30.64 40.20 -10.94
CA ARG A 179 30.91 39.15 -11.94
C ARG A 179 29.80 38.98 -12.97
N ALA A 180 28.55 39.16 -12.55
CA ALA A 180 27.39 39.04 -13.43
C ALA A 180 26.19 39.78 -12.83
N ASP A 181 25.37 40.38 -13.70
CA ASP A 181 24.10 40.95 -13.31
C ASP A 181 22.99 39.89 -13.24
N PHE A 182 21.92 40.18 -12.51
CA PHE A 182 20.78 39.27 -12.34
C PHE A 182 20.16 38.82 -13.67
N VAL A 183 20.17 39.68 -14.70
CA VAL A 183 19.60 39.39 -16.03
C VAL A 183 20.44 38.36 -16.81
N GLN A 184 21.75 38.29 -16.53
CA GLN A 184 22.69 37.45 -17.27
C GLN A 184 22.75 36.02 -16.74
N THR A 185 22.11 35.73 -15.60
CA THR A 185 22.22 34.45 -14.90
C THR A 185 20.84 33.84 -14.69
N PRO A 186 20.67 32.51 -14.85
CA PRO A 186 19.37 31.87 -14.61
C PRO A 186 19.02 31.74 -13.13
N LEU A 187 19.93 32.15 -12.22
CA LEU A 187 19.82 31.94 -10.78
C LEU A 187 18.62 32.63 -10.13
N PRO A 188 18.26 33.90 -10.46
CA PRO A 188 17.08 34.53 -9.87
C PRO A 188 15.77 33.84 -10.30
N ILE A 189 15.68 33.42 -11.56
CA ILE A 189 14.52 32.68 -12.08
C ILE A 189 14.42 31.33 -11.39
N LEU A 190 15.54 30.60 -11.28
CA LEU A 190 15.59 29.34 -10.55
C LEU A 190 15.16 29.51 -9.09
N ALA A 191 15.62 30.57 -8.41
CA ALA A 191 15.25 30.86 -7.04
C ALA A 191 13.74 31.06 -6.88
N ILE A 192 13.11 31.88 -7.74
CA ILE A 192 11.68 32.16 -7.69
C ILE A 192 10.86 30.90 -8.03
N VAL A 193 11.23 30.16 -9.07
CA VAL A 193 10.53 28.93 -9.47
C VAL A 193 10.63 27.88 -8.38
N MET A 194 11.82 27.64 -7.82
CA MET A 194 11.99 26.67 -6.74
C MET A 194 11.29 27.09 -5.45
N PHE A 195 11.20 28.40 -5.18
CA PHE A 195 10.41 28.92 -4.06
C PHE A 195 8.92 28.59 -4.26
N ALA A 196 8.36 28.90 -5.43
CA ALA A 196 6.97 28.62 -5.75
C ALA A 196 6.65 27.11 -5.68
N VAL A 197 7.54 26.27 -6.22
CA VAL A 197 7.43 24.80 -6.12
C VAL A 197 7.49 24.34 -4.67
N GLY A 198 8.36 24.93 -3.84
CA GLY A 198 8.44 24.66 -2.41
C GLY A 198 7.13 24.95 -1.67
N VAL A 199 6.53 26.11 -1.94
CA VAL A 199 5.21 26.50 -1.40
C VAL A 199 4.13 25.51 -1.85
N GLN A 200 4.10 25.13 -3.13
CA GLN A 200 3.12 24.18 -3.65
C GLN A 200 3.22 22.81 -2.97
N PHE A 201 4.43 22.28 -2.79
CA PHE A 201 4.63 21.02 -2.08
C PHE A 201 4.19 21.11 -0.61
N PHE A 202 4.50 22.21 0.06
CA PHE A 202 4.08 22.42 1.45
C PHE A 202 2.54 22.46 1.58
N LEU A 203 1.86 23.22 0.71
CA LEU A 203 0.40 23.27 0.66
C LEU A 203 -0.22 21.91 0.34
N MET A 204 0.36 21.15 -0.61
CA MET A 204 -0.09 19.78 -0.91
C MET A 204 0.05 18.86 0.31
N GLY A 205 1.13 19.01 1.08
CA GLY A 205 1.33 18.27 2.33
C GLY A 205 0.26 18.57 3.38
N LEU A 206 -0.09 19.85 3.58
CA LEU A 206 -1.17 20.26 4.49
C LEU A 206 -2.54 19.76 4.02
N LEU A 207 -2.84 19.85 2.73
CA LEU A 207 -4.08 19.32 2.15
C LEU A 207 -4.18 17.81 2.35
N ALA A 208 -3.09 17.08 2.09
CA ALA A 208 -3.05 15.63 2.31
C ALA A 208 -3.28 15.26 3.79
N GLU A 209 -2.67 16.01 4.71
CA GLU A 209 -2.86 15.84 6.15
C GLU A 209 -4.33 16.05 6.55
N MET A 210 -4.97 17.10 6.03
CA MET A 210 -6.40 17.34 6.25
C MET A 210 -7.27 16.21 5.68
N LEU A 211 -7.02 15.79 4.44
CA LEU A 211 -7.78 14.71 3.81
C LEU A 211 -7.68 13.40 4.57
N VAL A 212 -6.48 13.06 5.07
CA VAL A 212 -6.26 11.88 5.91
C VAL A 212 -7.04 11.99 7.22
N ARG A 213 -7.03 13.15 7.89
CA ARG A 213 -7.78 13.34 9.14
C ARG A 213 -9.28 13.20 8.91
N THR A 214 -9.82 13.87 7.89
CA THR A 214 -11.23 13.75 7.50
C THR A 214 -11.60 12.31 7.12
N TYR A 215 -10.72 11.59 6.42
CA TYR A 215 -10.94 10.19 6.05
C TYR A 215 -11.05 9.28 7.27
N HIS A 216 -10.19 9.45 8.27
CA HIS A 216 -10.23 8.64 9.50
C HIS A 216 -11.42 9.02 10.39
N GLU A 217 -11.69 10.32 10.55
CA GLU A 217 -12.78 10.83 11.39
C GLU A 217 -14.15 10.43 10.84
N SER A 218 -14.34 10.49 9.51
CA SER A 218 -15.59 10.09 8.86
C SER A 218 -15.88 8.58 8.91
N GLN A 219 -14.85 7.73 9.09
CA GLN A 219 -15.04 6.28 9.15
C GLN A 219 -15.28 5.73 10.56
N ALA A 220 -15.21 6.56 11.61
CA ALA A 220 -15.27 6.12 13.02
C ALA A 220 -14.31 4.94 13.33
N LYS A 221 -13.26 4.75 12.51
CA LYS A 221 -12.28 3.67 12.67
C LYS A 221 -11.11 4.18 13.51
N PRO A 222 -10.71 3.47 14.57
CA PRO A 222 -9.53 3.84 15.34
C PRO A 222 -8.28 3.77 14.46
N ILE A 223 -7.32 4.66 14.72
CA ILE A 223 -6.04 4.77 13.97
C ILE A 223 -5.19 3.49 14.10
N TYR A 224 -5.49 2.65 15.10
CA TYR A 224 -4.80 1.40 15.38
C TYR A 224 -5.81 0.25 15.49
N ALA A 225 -5.41 -0.94 15.04
CA ALA A 225 -6.12 -2.18 15.30
C ALA A 225 -5.48 -2.89 16.49
N VAL A 226 -6.28 -3.21 17.51
CA VAL A 226 -5.81 -4.01 18.66
C VAL A 226 -5.97 -5.47 18.32
N ARG A 227 -4.85 -6.18 18.14
CA ARG A 227 -4.85 -7.60 17.79
C ARG A 227 -5.23 -8.52 18.96
N GLU A 228 -4.72 -8.23 20.15
CA GLU A 228 -4.96 -9.03 21.35
C GLU A 228 -4.86 -8.14 22.60
N LYS A 229 -5.73 -8.35 23.58
CA LYS A 229 -5.68 -7.70 24.89
C LYS A 229 -5.46 -8.78 25.94
N ILE A 230 -4.33 -8.74 26.63
CA ILE A 230 -3.99 -9.69 27.71
C ILE A 230 -4.17 -8.95 29.04
N GLY A 231 -4.97 -9.49 29.95
CA GLY A 231 -5.18 -8.92 31.28
C GLY A 231 -6.21 -7.77 31.38
N PHE A 232 -7.03 -7.54 30.34
CA PHE A 232 -8.15 -6.60 30.37
C PHE A 232 -9.48 -7.36 30.46
N GLU A 233 -10.37 -6.97 31.37
CA GLU A 233 -11.73 -7.51 31.44
C GLU A 233 -12.50 -7.19 30.14
N LYS A 234 -13.24 -8.19 29.63
CA LYS A 234 -14.07 -8.05 28.42
C LYS A 234 -15.19 -7.04 28.68
N GLN A 235 -15.00 -5.77 28.32
CA GLN A 235 -16.12 -4.86 28.12
C GLN A 235 -16.85 -5.21 26.82
N TRP A 236 -17.96 -5.92 26.96
CA TRP A 236 -18.92 -6.14 25.88
C TRP A 236 -19.66 -4.82 25.62
N ARG A 237 -19.47 -4.22 24.43
CA ARG A 237 -20.32 -3.13 23.95
C ARG A 237 -21.68 -3.73 23.59
N VAL A 238 -22.66 -3.59 24.48
CA VAL A 238 -24.07 -3.74 24.10
C VAL A 238 -24.39 -2.55 23.19
N ALA A 239 -24.69 -2.81 21.93
CA ALA A 239 -25.32 -1.81 21.09
C ALA A 239 -26.73 -1.55 21.64
N SER A 240 -26.95 -0.40 22.27
CA SER A 240 -28.28 0.10 22.60
C SER A 240 -28.75 1.00 21.46
N ASP A 241 -29.92 0.73 20.91
CA ASP A 241 -30.54 1.42 19.77
C ASP A 241 -30.97 2.88 20.05
N GLU A 242 -30.60 3.48 21.17
CA GLU A 242 -30.90 4.88 21.45
C GLU A 242 -29.65 5.57 22.02
N GLY A 243 -29.28 6.69 21.37
CA GLY A 243 -28.03 7.42 21.56
C GLY A 243 -27.89 8.15 22.90
N GLN A 244 -27.97 7.43 24.02
CA GLN A 244 -27.52 7.92 25.32
C GLN A 244 -26.66 6.89 26.04
N VAL A 245 -25.38 7.22 26.19
CA VAL A 245 -24.42 6.48 27.02
C VAL A 245 -24.83 6.66 28.48
N LYS A 246 -25.41 5.64 29.10
CA LYS A 246 -25.43 5.50 30.55
C LYS A 246 -24.49 4.38 30.96
N THR A 247 -23.42 4.76 31.63
CA THR A 247 -22.61 3.86 32.45
C THR A 247 -23.46 3.42 33.64
N THR A 248 -23.73 2.13 33.75
CA THR A 248 -24.31 1.55 34.97
C THR A 248 -23.24 0.64 35.55
N ASP A 249 -22.65 1.07 36.65
CA ASP A 249 -21.86 0.18 37.51
C ASP A 249 -22.83 -0.77 38.21
N MET A 250 -22.55 -2.07 38.13
CA MET A 250 -23.12 -3.04 39.07
C MET A 250 -21.97 -3.74 39.79
N SER A 251 -21.56 -3.12 40.89
CA SER A 251 -20.97 -3.83 42.02
C SER A 251 -22.09 -4.45 42.84
N ALA A 252 -22.33 -5.75 42.66
CA ALA A 252 -22.81 -6.73 43.64
C ALA A 252 -23.02 -8.09 42.96
#